data_AF-A0A930MRZ3-F1
#
_entry.id   AF-A0A930MRZ3-F1
#
_cell.length_a   1.000
_cell.length_b   1.000
_cell.length_c   1.000
_cell.angle_alpha   90.00
_cell.angle_beta   90.00
_cell.angle_gamma   90.00
#
_symmetry.space_group_name_H-M   'P 1'
#
loop_
_entity.id
_entity.type
_entity.pdbx_description
1 polymer ?
#
loop_
_entity_poly.entity_id
_entity_poly.type
_entity_poly.pdbx_seq_one_letter_code
_entity_poly.pdbx_strand_id
1 'polypeptide(L)'
;MIVSGDHKFRKPDPRIFQLMEERMDLDKAGLLYVGDAFEMDVKGAIEAGWSAVWYNRRDRAVPKDAAGLSFTEVSSEDKLLSVVVKAVRG
;
A
#
# COMPACT_ATOMS: atom_id res chain seq x y z
N MET A 1 3.75 -12.31 8.23
CA MET A 1 4.75 -11.21 8.32
C MET A 1 5.84 -11.47 7.28
N ILE A 2 6.24 -10.44 6.54
CA ILE A 2 7.39 -10.48 5.61
C ILE A 2 8.38 -9.42 6.09
N VAL A 3 9.65 -9.79 6.26
CA VAL A 3 10.74 -8.85 6.52
C VAL A 3 11.61 -8.79 5.27
N SER A 4 11.82 -7.59 4.71
CA SER A 4 12.50 -7.44 3.42
C SER A 4 13.95 -7.96 3.42
N GLY A 5 14.62 -7.98 4.57
CA GLY A 5 15.98 -8.52 4.72
C GLY A 5 16.10 -10.03 4.51
N ASP A 6 14.99 -10.76 4.61
CA ASP A 6 14.96 -12.23 4.45
C ASP A 6 14.80 -12.65 2.98
N HIS A 7 14.63 -11.68 2.07
CA HIS A 7 14.30 -11.91 0.67
C HIS A 7 15.26 -11.15 -0.27
N LYS A 8 15.50 -11.72 -1.46
CA LYS A 8 16.36 -11.11 -2.50
C LYS A 8 15.73 -9.91 -3.20
N PHE A 9 14.41 -9.76 -3.07
CA PHE A 9 13.62 -8.67 -3.62
C PHE A 9 12.98 -7.88 -2.49
N ARG A 10 12.83 -6.58 -2.71
CA ARG A 10 12.27 -5.62 -1.77
C ARG A 10 11.26 -4.75 -2.50
N LYS A 11 10.37 -4.12 -1.75
CA LYS A 11 9.55 -3.01 -2.26
C LYS A 11 10.41 -2.05 -3.12
N PRO A 12 9.91 -1.54 -4.25
CA PRO A 12 8.56 -1.72 -4.79
C PRO A 12 8.37 -2.97 -5.65
N ASP A 13 9.33 -3.90 -5.69
CA ASP A 13 9.25 -5.10 -6.55
C ASP A 13 7.95 -5.88 -6.31
N PRO A 14 7.09 -6.08 -7.34
CA PRO A 14 5.78 -6.72 -7.19
C PRO A 14 5.84 -8.10 -6.53
N ARG A 15 6.97 -8.81 -6.64
CA ARG A 15 7.16 -10.15 -6.05
C ARG A 15 7.03 -10.16 -4.53
N ILE A 16 7.32 -9.04 -3.85
CA ILE A 16 7.14 -8.96 -2.38
C ILE A 16 5.66 -8.89 -1.99
N PHE A 17 4.84 -8.26 -2.82
CA PHE A 17 3.39 -8.16 -2.63
C PHE A 17 2.73 -9.49 -2.98
N GLN A 18 3.06 -10.08 -4.12
CA GLN A 18 2.60 -11.41 -4.55
C GLN A 18 2.93 -12.50 -3.52
N LEU A 19 4.13 -12.47 -2.94
CA LEU A 19 4.49 -13.38 -1.85
C LEU A 19 3.59 -13.23 -0.63
N MET A 20 3.09 -12.02 -0.34
CA MET A 20 2.13 -11.81 0.73
C MET A 20 0.74 -12.30 0.34
N GLU A 21 0.30 -12.08 -0.90
CA GLU A 21 -0.95 -12.66 -1.43
C GLU A 21 -0.96 -14.18 -1.21
N GLU A 22 0.09 -14.87 -1.68
CA GLU A 22 0.26 -16.32 -1.53
C GLU A 22 0.25 -16.78 -0.07
N ARG A 23 0.90 -16.02 0.83
CA ARG A 23 0.95 -16.37 2.26
C ARG A 23 -0.37 -16.14 2.98
N MET A 24 -1.15 -15.15 2.54
CA MET A 24 -2.45 -14.84 3.13
C MET A 24 -3.57 -15.68 2.57
N ASP A 25 -3.36 -16.32 1.41
CA ASP A 25 -4.40 -17.05 0.67
C ASP A 25 -5.62 -16.15 0.40
N LEU A 26 -5.36 -14.91 -0.02
CA LEU A 26 -6.36 -13.89 -0.32
C LEU A 26 -6.19 -13.34 -1.72
N ASP A 27 -7.30 -13.00 -2.36
CA ASP A 27 -7.27 -12.24 -3.62
C ASP A 27 -6.81 -10.80 -3.37
N LYS A 28 -6.08 -10.24 -4.34
CA LYS A 28 -5.60 -8.85 -4.30
C LYS A 28 -6.69 -7.81 -4.06
N ALA A 29 -7.93 -8.07 -4.48
CA ALA A 29 -9.06 -7.16 -4.21
C ALA A 29 -9.42 -7.08 -2.72
N GLY A 30 -9.06 -8.10 -1.93
CA GLY A 30 -9.23 -8.14 -0.48
C GLY A 30 -8.06 -7.55 0.31
N LEU A 31 -7.03 -7.01 -0.37
CA LEU A 31 -5.80 -6.54 0.26
C LEU A 31 -5.68 -5.01 0.18
N LEU A 32 -5.44 -4.40 1.35
CA LEU A 32 -5.20 -2.97 1.51
C LEU A 32 -3.78 -2.75 2.05
N TYR A 33 -2.96 -2.04 1.29
CA TYR A 33 -1.65 -1.59 1.75
C TYR A 33 -1.75 -0.22 2.43
N VAL A 34 -1.06 -0.05 3.56
CA VAL A 34 -0.92 1.25 4.23
C VAL A 34 0.56 1.51 4.44
N GLY A 35 1.07 2.63 3.92
CA GLY A 35 2.48 3.00 4.05
C GLY A 35 2.73 4.48 3.82
N ASP A 36 3.91 4.96 4.20
CA ASP A 36 4.27 6.37 4.12
C ASP A 36 5.27 6.67 2.98
N ALA A 37 6.00 5.66 2.51
CA ALA A 37 6.97 5.78 1.42
C ALA A 37 6.28 5.57 0.07
N PHE A 38 5.83 6.65 -0.57
CA PHE A 38 4.98 6.60 -1.78
C PHE A 38 5.47 5.60 -2.85
N GLU A 39 6.72 5.73 -3.30
CA GLU A 39 7.28 4.87 -4.35
C GLU A 39 7.33 3.40 -3.95
N MET A 40 7.76 3.13 -2.71
CA MET A 40 8.02 1.78 -2.21
C MET A 40 6.72 1.06 -1.82
N ASP A 41 5.81 1.80 -1.20
CA ASP A 41 4.62 1.28 -0.54
C ASP A 41 3.40 1.38 -1.44
N VAL A 42 3.08 2.60 -1.87
CA VAL A 42 1.81 2.94 -2.51
C VAL A 42 1.84 2.52 -3.97
N LYS A 43 2.85 2.99 -4.71
CA LYS A 43 3.01 2.64 -6.12
C LYS A 43 3.24 1.15 -6.30
N GLY A 44 4.15 0.55 -5.51
CA GLY A 44 4.40 -0.89 -5.56
C GLY A 44 3.15 -1.74 -5.28
N ALA A 45 2.32 -1.34 -4.30
CA ALA A 45 1.06 -2.03 -4.03
C ALA A 45 0.06 -1.90 -5.19
N ILE A 46 -0.09 -0.70 -5.76
CA ILE A 46 -1.00 -0.46 -6.89
C ILE A 46 -0.56 -1.24 -8.14
N GLU A 47 0.74 -1.27 -8.43
CA GLU A 47 1.30 -2.04 -9.55
C GLU A 47 1.15 -3.55 -9.34
N ALA A 48 1.13 -4.02 -8.08
CA ALA A 48 0.77 -5.39 -7.73
C ALA A 48 -0.76 -5.65 -7.79
N GLY A 49 -1.58 -4.61 -8.00
CA GLY A 49 -3.03 -4.70 -8.09
C GLY A 49 -3.78 -4.63 -6.75
N TRP A 50 -3.12 -4.16 -5.69
CA TRP A 50 -3.73 -3.94 -4.37
C TRP A 50 -4.34 -2.55 -4.29
N SER A 51 -5.28 -2.38 -3.35
CA SER A 51 -5.66 -1.03 -2.89
C SER A 51 -4.58 -0.45 -1.99
N ALA A 52 -4.36 0.87 -2.04
CA ALA A 52 -3.34 1.52 -1.22
C ALA A 52 -3.82 2.81 -0.54
N VAL A 53 -3.37 3.01 0.69
CA VAL A 53 -3.47 4.25 1.45
C VAL A 53 -2.06 4.83 1.64
N TRP A 54 -1.88 6.05 1.16
CA TRP A 54 -0.68 6.83 1.43
C TRP A 54 -0.84 7.62 2.73
N TYR A 55 -0.07 7.24 3.75
CA TYR A 55 -0.02 7.98 5.01
C TYR A 55 0.97 9.16 4.91
N ASN A 56 0.47 10.30 4.44
CA ASN A 56 1.26 11.49 4.19
C ASN A 56 1.18 12.50 5.35
N ARG A 57 1.54 12.09 6.56
CA ARG A 57 1.58 13.00 7.74
C ARG A 57 2.58 14.16 7.59
N ARG A 58 3.53 14.04 6.65
CA ARG A 58 4.60 15.02 6.42
C ARG A 58 4.28 16.03 5.31
N ASP A 59 3.06 16.01 4.77
CA ASP A 59 2.61 16.93 3.72
C ASP A 59 3.58 16.96 2.52
N ARG A 60 4.04 15.78 2.10
CA ARG A 60 4.91 15.64 0.92
C ARG A 60 4.08 15.87 -0.33
N ALA A 61 4.67 16.50 -1.34
CA ALA A 61 4.04 16.59 -2.65
C ALA A 61 3.86 15.18 -3.25
N VAL A 62 2.72 14.95 -3.90
CA VAL A 62 2.48 13.74 -4.70
C VAL A 62 3.53 13.66 -5.82
N PRO A 63 4.25 12.53 -5.97
CA PRO A 63 5.22 12.36 -7.05
C PRO A 63 4.60 12.51 -8.45
N LYS A 64 5.37 13.01 -9.42
CA LYS A 64 4.86 13.29 -10.78
C LYS A 64 4.42 12.02 -11.53
N ASP A 65 5.06 10.91 -11.24
CA ASP A 65 4.78 9.59 -11.79
C ASP A 65 3.62 8.87 -11.08
N ALA A 66 2.99 9.51 -10.09
CA ALA A 66 1.71 9.07 -9.53
C ALA A 66 0.51 9.31 -10.46
N ALA A 67 0.71 10.02 -11.58
CA ALA A 67 -0.36 10.37 -12.50
C ALA A 67 -1.08 9.11 -13.01
N GLY A 68 -2.39 9.03 -12.73
CA GLY A 68 -3.23 7.89 -13.13
C GLY A 68 -3.28 6.74 -12.12
N LEU A 69 -2.49 6.78 -11.04
CA LEU A 69 -2.62 5.81 -9.95
C LEU A 69 -3.81 6.16 -9.05
N SER A 70 -4.56 5.15 -8.61
CA SER A 70 -5.66 5.30 -7.67
C SER A 70 -5.20 4.93 -6.25
N PHE A 71 -5.21 5.90 -5.33
CA PHE A 71 -4.87 5.71 -3.93
C PHE A 71 -5.64 6.69 -3.04
N THR A 72 -5.76 6.34 -1.75
CA THR A 72 -6.29 7.27 -0.75
C THR A 72 -5.14 7.94 0.00
N GLU A 73 -5.09 9.27 0.03
CA GLU A 73 -4.14 10.00 0.86
C GLU A 73 -4.77 10.37 2.21
N VAL A 74 -4.05 10.11 3.31
CA VAL A 74 -4.46 10.54 4.66
C VAL A 74 -3.28 11.18 5.40
N SER A 75 -3.56 12.25 6.13
CA SER A 75 -2.54 13.03 6.85
C SER A 75 -2.55 12.85 8.38
N SER A 76 -3.48 12.06 8.93
CA SER A 76 -3.57 11.79 10.37
C SER A 76 -4.07 10.38 10.67
N GLU A 77 -3.80 9.92 11.88
CA GLU A 77 -4.20 8.62 12.42
C GLU A 77 -5.73 8.47 12.45
N ASP A 78 -6.47 9.52 12.84
CA ASP A 78 -7.94 9.51 12.85
C ASP A 78 -8.55 9.31 11.45
N LYS A 79 -7.96 9.95 10.44
CA LYS A 79 -8.37 9.79 9.05
C LYS A 79 -8.01 8.39 8.54
N LEU A 80 -6.83 7.89 8.89
CA LEU A 80 -6.41 6.54 8.55
C LEU A 80 -7.37 5.50 9.15
N LEU A 81 -7.68 5.61 10.45
CA LEU A 81 -8.64 4.73 11.11
C LEU A 81 -10.00 4.78 10.41
N SER A 82 -10.48 5.97 10.07
CA SER A 82 -11.75 6.15 9.35
C SER A 82 -11.77 5.43 7.99
N VAL A 83 -10.65 5.44 7.26
CA VAL A 83 -10.52 4.74 5.97
C VAL A 83 -10.47 3.24 6.16
N VAL A 84 -9.65 2.74 7.08
CA VAL A 84 -9.50 1.30 7.35
C VAL A 84 -10.82 0.69 7.85
N VAL A 85 -11.53 1.38 8.75
CA VAL A 85 -12.84 0.91 9.25
C VAL A 85 -13.87 0.82 8.12
N LYS A 86 -13.87 1.78 7.18
CA LYS A 86 -14.75 1.71 6.00
C LYS A 86 -14.37 0.54 5.08
N ALA A 87 -13.08 0.31 4.87
CA ALA A 87 -12.61 -0.80 4.02
C ALA A 87 -12.94 -2.18 4.58
N VAL A 88 -12.95 -2.34 5.92
CA VAL A 88 -13.24 -3.63 6.58
C VAL A 88 -14.75 -3.88 6.77
N ARG A 89 -15.57 -2.82 6.84
CA ARG A 89 -17.03 -2.93 7.04
C ARG A 89 -17.84 -2.87 5.75
N GLY A 90 -17.19 -2.59 4.62
CA GLY A 90 -17.79 -2.61 3.29
C GLY A 90 -18.13 -4.01 2.82
#